data_AF-A0A8J4PPB0-F1
#
_entry.id   AF-A0A8J4PPB0-F1
#
_cell.length_a   1.000
_cell.length_b   1.000
_cell.length_c   1.000
_cell.angle_alpha   90.00
_cell.angle_beta   90.00
_cell.angle_gamma   90.00
#
_symmetry.space_group_name_H-M   'P 1'
#
loop_
_entity.id
_entity.type
_entity.pdbx_description
1 polymer ?
#
loop_
_entity_poly.entity_id
_entity_poly.type
_entity_poly.pdbx_seq_one_letter_code
_entity_poly.pdbx_strand_id
1 'polypeptide(L)'
;MLYKIVTLFLLMALAVNAQNNRPIIGILSQPSYSSQGSQYIAASYVKYIESAGARVVPILYDISPQNLKTLFTSINGILLPGGGVDFDSQPVYMQTLQNIWTLVLSANQNGDYFPLWGTCMGFQELLCLADGNFNILSSYDSENYTVPIDFTIQPQTSKLFATAPSEITNILATQPVTMNNHHFGLSPETFANSSTLTSFYRVISDNVDRAGLKFISTIEAYNYPIYGTQWHPEKPLFEWWAQEVMNHSYPSILANYYTALFFVNECRNNQHAFADLASENAALIYNYSPVYNPSGDFVQTYYFNSSN
;
A
#
# COMPACT_ATOMS: atom_id res chain seq x y z
N MET A 1 66.64 -7.30 -6.83
CA MET A 1 65.31 -7.64 -6.26
C MET A 1 64.34 -6.56 -6.67
N LEU A 2 63.52 -6.79 -7.70
CA LEU A 2 62.46 -5.87 -8.11
C LEU A 2 61.15 -6.66 -8.07
N TYR A 3 60.34 -6.42 -7.04
CA TYR A 3 59.05 -7.07 -6.88
C TYR A 3 58.09 -6.57 -7.95
N LYS A 4 57.53 -7.51 -8.74
CA LYS A 4 56.40 -7.28 -9.63
C LYS A 4 55.16 -7.05 -8.77
N ILE A 5 54.58 -5.86 -8.84
CA ILE A 5 53.21 -5.61 -8.39
C ILE A 5 52.33 -5.77 -9.62
N VAL A 6 51.54 -6.85 -9.66
CA VAL A 6 50.46 -7.02 -10.63
C VAL A 6 49.21 -6.45 -9.97
N THR A 7 48.76 -5.28 -10.43
CA THR A 7 47.50 -4.69 -10.00
C THR A 7 46.37 -5.32 -10.82
N LEU A 8 45.61 -6.22 -10.20
CA LEU A 8 44.41 -6.80 -10.79
C LEU A 8 43.26 -5.79 -10.59
N PHE A 9 42.84 -5.09 -11.64
CA PHE A 9 41.62 -4.28 -11.60
C PHE A 9 40.41 -5.21 -11.71
N LEU A 10 39.75 -5.46 -10.59
CA LEU A 10 38.43 -6.10 -10.57
C LEU A 10 37.40 -5.04 -10.99
N LEU A 11 36.99 -5.05 -12.27
CA LEU A 11 35.80 -4.33 -12.70
C LEU A 11 34.58 -5.06 -12.12
N MET A 12 34.08 -4.61 -10.98
CA MET A 12 32.69 -4.89 -10.60
C MET A 12 31.80 -4.11 -11.57
N ALA A 13 31.32 -4.79 -12.62
CA ALA A 13 30.19 -4.29 -13.37
C ALA A 13 28.99 -4.31 -12.42
N LEU A 14 28.63 -3.14 -11.87
CA LEU A 14 27.30 -2.94 -11.30
C LEU A 14 26.32 -3.17 -12.45
N ALA A 15 25.67 -4.33 -12.46
CA ALA A 15 24.52 -4.55 -13.32
C ALA A 15 23.45 -3.56 -12.88
N VAL A 16 23.37 -2.42 -13.57
CA VAL A 16 22.20 -1.55 -13.48
C VAL A 16 21.06 -2.35 -14.10
N ASN A 17 20.27 -3.02 -13.26
CA ASN A 17 19.04 -3.66 -13.73
C ASN A 17 18.19 -2.58 -14.38
N ALA A 18 17.86 -2.76 -15.66
CA ALA A 18 17.00 -1.85 -16.38
C ALA A 18 15.63 -1.79 -15.67
N GLN A 19 15.09 -0.59 -15.46
CA GLN A 19 13.77 -0.46 -14.82
C GLN A 19 12.69 -1.20 -15.62
N ASN A 20 11.82 -1.93 -14.91
CA ASN A 20 10.64 -2.54 -15.50
C ASN A 20 9.57 -1.47 -15.75
N ASN A 21 9.47 -1.01 -17.00
CA ASN A 21 8.49 0.01 -17.40
C ASN A 21 7.07 -0.54 -17.70
N ARG A 22 6.80 -1.81 -17.34
CA ARG A 22 5.47 -2.44 -17.47
C ARG A 22 5.02 -3.12 -16.17
N PRO A 23 5.14 -2.44 -15.00
CA PRO A 23 4.89 -3.08 -13.71
C PRO A 23 3.43 -3.56 -13.60
N ILE A 24 3.26 -4.70 -12.95
CA ILE A 24 1.97 -5.30 -12.58
C ILE A 24 1.92 -5.36 -11.06
N ILE A 25 0.87 -4.81 -10.46
CA ILE A 25 0.73 -4.71 -9.01
C ILE A 25 -0.49 -5.52 -8.57
N GLY A 26 -0.30 -6.35 -7.56
CA GLY A 26 -1.37 -7.10 -6.93
C GLY A 26 -2.18 -6.22 -5.97
N ILE A 27 -3.51 -6.34 -5.96
CA ILE A 27 -4.36 -5.72 -4.94
C ILE A 27 -5.09 -6.82 -4.18
N LEU A 28 -4.91 -6.89 -2.86
CA LEU A 28 -5.58 -7.87 -2.02
C LEU A 28 -7.08 -7.59 -1.95
N SER A 29 -7.91 -8.55 -2.33
CA SER A 29 -9.35 -8.48 -2.15
C SER A 29 -9.75 -8.75 -0.70
N GLN A 30 -11.00 -8.47 -0.36
CA GLN A 30 -11.55 -8.68 0.98
C GLN A 30 -12.86 -9.46 0.91
N PRO A 31 -13.26 -10.17 1.99
CA PRO A 31 -14.58 -10.79 2.09
C PRO A 31 -15.71 -9.83 1.73
N SER A 32 -16.68 -10.32 0.98
CA SER A 32 -17.89 -9.58 0.62
C SER A 32 -19.13 -10.35 1.04
N TYR A 33 -20.12 -9.62 1.55
CA TYR A 33 -21.45 -10.13 1.87
C TYR A 33 -22.48 -9.77 0.79
N SER A 34 -22.03 -9.24 -0.35
CA SER A 34 -22.86 -8.93 -1.51
C SER A 34 -23.28 -10.20 -2.25
N SER A 35 -24.45 -10.17 -2.89
CA SER A 35 -24.87 -11.25 -3.80
C SER A 35 -24.07 -11.30 -5.11
N GLN A 36 -23.25 -10.28 -5.40
CA GLN A 36 -22.44 -10.18 -6.61
C GLN A 36 -21.17 -11.04 -6.58
N GLY A 37 -20.71 -11.46 -5.39
CA GLY A 37 -19.51 -12.27 -5.22
C GLY A 37 -19.11 -12.37 -3.75
N SER A 38 -18.29 -13.38 -3.43
CA SER A 38 -17.83 -13.65 -2.06
C SER A 38 -16.66 -12.77 -1.61
N GLN A 39 -16.04 -12.04 -2.52
CA GLN A 39 -14.96 -11.10 -2.23
C GLN A 39 -14.97 -9.91 -3.17
N TYR A 40 -14.33 -8.82 -2.76
CA TYR A 40 -14.38 -7.57 -3.51
C TYR A 40 -13.07 -6.76 -3.46
N ILE A 41 -12.94 -5.86 -4.43
CA ILE A 41 -11.96 -4.76 -4.46
C ILE A 41 -12.69 -3.50 -4.89
N ALA A 42 -12.59 -2.41 -4.13
CA ALA A 42 -13.11 -1.11 -4.56
C ALA A 42 -12.34 -0.61 -5.78
N ALA A 43 -13.04 -0.15 -6.82
CA ALA A 43 -12.43 0.19 -8.10
C ALA A 43 -11.50 1.42 -8.03
N SER A 44 -11.64 2.26 -7.01
CA SER A 44 -10.73 3.38 -6.75
C SER A 44 -9.28 2.93 -6.58
N TYR A 45 -9.00 1.82 -5.89
CA TYR A 45 -7.65 1.29 -5.77
C TYR A 45 -7.07 0.84 -7.12
N VAL A 46 -7.89 0.24 -7.98
CA VAL A 46 -7.48 -0.15 -9.35
C VAL A 46 -7.13 1.11 -10.15
N LYS A 47 -8.05 2.09 -10.19
CA LYS A 47 -7.85 3.36 -10.92
C LYS A 47 -6.62 4.12 -10.40
N TYR A 48 -6.41 4.12 -9.10
CA TYR A 48 -5.26 4.74 -8.44
C TYR A 48 -3.93 4.18 -8.94
N ILE A 49 -3.79 2.85 -8.97
CA ILE A 49 -2.59 2.20 -9.51
C ILE A 49 -2.44 2.43 -11.02
N GLU A 50 -3.51 2.27 -11.80
CA GLU A 50 -3.46 2.45 -13.25
C GLU A 50 -3.11 3.87 -13.67
N SER A 51 -3.60 4.87 -12.92
CA SER A 51 -3.31 6.28 -13.19
C SER A 51 -1.83 6.64 -13.10
N ALA A 52 -1.02 5.84 -12.40
CA ALA A 52 0.42 6.03 -12.27
C ALA A 52 1.25 5.14 -13.24
N GLY A 53 0.58 4.46 -14.18
CA GLY A 53 1.23 3.71 -15.26
C GLY A 53 1.61 2.28 -14.89
N ALA A 54 0.80 1.61 -14.07
CA ALA A 54 0.89 0.17 -13.78
C ALA A 54 -0.37 -0.57 -14.23
N ARG A 55 -0.29 -1.89 -14.31
CA ARG A 55 -1.45 -2.78 -14.49
C ARG A 55 -1.78 -3.47 -13.17
N VAL A 56 -3.00 -3.95 -13.03
CA VAL A 56 -3.47 -4.57 -11.78
C VAL A 56 -3.83 -6.04 -11.96
N VAL A 57 -3.51 -6.85 -10.96
CA VAL A 57 -4.02 -8.22 -10.77
C VAL A 57 -4.75 -8.29 -9.42
N PRO A 58 -5.98 -8.81 -9.35
CA PRO A 58 -6.62 -9.09 -8.08
C PRO A 58 -5.93 -10.27 -7.38
N ILE A 59 -5.53 -10.09 -6.12
CA ILE A 59 -5.11 -11.19 -5.24
C ILE A 59 -6.34 -11.58 -4.42
N LEU A 60 -6.94 -12.71 -4.74
CA LEU A 60 -8.09 -13.23 -4.00
C LEU A 60 -7.68 -13.57 -2.56
N TYR A 61 -8.50 -13.20 -1.56
CA TYR A 61 -8.11 -13.36 -0.15
C TYR A 61 -8.05 -14.82 0.28
N ASP A 62 -8.73 -15.69 -0.46
CA ASP A 62 -8.77 -17.14 -0.27
C ASP A 62 -7.82 -17.90 -1.23
N ILE A 63 -6.89 -17.19 -1.87
CA ILE A 63 -5.87 -17.81 -2.73
C ILE A 63 -5.03 -18.85 -1.96
N SER A 64 -4.79 -20.01 -2.56
CA SER A 64 -3.95 -21.03 -1.94
C SER A 64 -2.50 -20.52 -1.77
N PRO A 65 -1.76 -20.94 -0.73
CA PRO A 65 -0.36 -20.50 -0.53
C PRO A 65 0.55 -20.76 -1.75
N GLN A 66 0.31 -21.86 -2.48
CA GLN A 66 1.08 -22.22 -3.67
C GLN A 66 0.77 -21.29 -4.85
N ASN A 67 -0.51 -20.95 -5.07
CA ASN A 67 -0.92 -20.02 -6.12
C ASN A 67 -0.46 -18.60 -5.79
N LEU A 68 -0.54 -18.19 -4.51
CA LEU A 68 -0.01 -16.92 -4.05
C LEU A 68 1.49 -16.80 -4.32
N LYS A 69 2.27 -17.83 -3.98
CA LYS A 69 3.71 -17.83 -4.27
C LYS A 69 4.02 -17.71 -5.76
N THR A 70 3.24 -18.39 -6.60
CA THR A 70 3.38 -18.34 -8.07
C THR A 70 3.02 -16.95 -8.61
N LEU A 71 1.95 -16.35 -8.09
CA LEU A 71 1.55 -14.99 -8.45
C LEU A 71 2.59 -13.96 -7.98
N PHE A 72 3.11 -14.11 -6.77
CA PHE A 72 4.12 -13.23 -6.18
C PHE A 72 5.37 -13.10 -7.05
N THR A 73 5.86 -14.20 -7.63
CA THR A 73 7.01 -14.18 -8.56
C THR A 73 6.70 -13.56 -9.91
N SER A 74 5.42 -13.28 -10.20
CA SER A 74 4.95 -12.76 -11.49
C SER A 74 4.59 -11.27 -11.46
N ILE A 75 4.33 -10.72 -10.27
CA ILE A 75 3.95 -9.31 -10.05
C ILE A 75 5.09 -8.53 -9.40
N ASN A 76 5.03 -7.21 -9.45
CA ASN A 76 6.13 -6.31 -9.09
C ASN A 76 5.92 -5.55 -7.78
N GLY A 77 4.78 -5.74 -7.12
CA GLY A 77 4.45 -5.12 -5.84
C GLY A 77 3.02 -5.48 -5.42
N ILE A 78 2.66 -5.20 -4.16
CA ILE A 78 1.33 -5.47 -3.61
C ILE A 78 0.78 -4.24 -2.89
N LEU A 79 -0.51 -3.96 -3.07
CA LEU A 79 -1.27 -2.99 -2.29
C LEU A 79 -2.29 -3.73 -1.41
N LEU A 80 -2.28 -3.42 -0.12
CA LEU A 80 -3.28 -3.79 0.88
C LEU A 80 -4.26 -2.61 1.00
N PRO A 81 -5.51 -2.75 0.51
CA PRO A 81 -6.46 -1.66 0.53
C PRO A 81 -7.04 -1.42 1.92
N GLY A 82 -7.72 -0.28 2.11
CA GLY A 82 -8.62 -0.07 3.24
C GLY A 82 -9.81 -1.02 3.20
N GLY A 83 -10.54 -1.13 4.32
CA GLY A 83 -11.65 -2.07 4.46
C GLY A 83 -12.15 -2.13 5.90
N GLY A 84 -12.91 -3.17 6.20
CA GLY A 84 -13.49 -3.41 7.53
C GLY A 84 -13.52 -4.90 7.88
N VAL A 85 -12.45 -5.63 7.52
CA VAL A 85 -12.31 -7.05 7.84
C VAL A 85 -12.04 -7.19 9.32
N ASP A 86 -12.87 -7.98 10.00
CA ASP A 86 -12.63 -8.38 11.38
C ASP A 86 -11.59 -9.50 11.41
N PHE A 87 -10.41 -9.19 11.95
CA PHE A 87 -9.26 -10.10 12.00
C PHE A 87 -9.54 -11.38 12.78
N ASP A 88 -10.42 -11.34 13.79
CA ASP A 88 -10.72 -12.50 14.64
C ASP A 88 -11.68 -13.49 13.95
N SER A 89 -12.55 -13.00 13.06
CA SER A 89 -13.56 -13.82 12.38
C SER A 89 -13.19 -14.24 10.96
N GLN A 90 -12.03 -13.81 10.43
CA GLN A 90 -11.60 -14.05 9.05
C GLN A 90 -10.24 -14.76 8.95
N PRO A 91 -10.10 -16.01 9.45
CA PRO A 91 -8.82 -16.71 9.51
C PRO A 91 -8.18 -16.97 8.14
N VAL A 92 -8.99 -17.13 7.08
CA VAL A 92 -8.50 -17.32 5.71
C VAL A 92 -7.84 -16.05 5.19
N TYR A 93 -8.50 -14.90 5.38
CA TYR A 93 -7.92 -13.60 5.04
C TYR A 93 -6.61 -13.37 5.79
N MET A 94 -6.61 -13.63 7.10
CA MET A 94 -5.43 -13.47 7.96
C MET A 94 -4.27 -14.37 7.52
N GLN A 95 -4.55 -15.61 7.11
CA GLN A 95 -3.52 -16.50 6.59
C GLN A 95 -2.90 -15.96 5.29
N THR A 96 -3.71 -15.46 4.35
CA THR A 96 -3.21 -14.85 3.11
C THR A 96 -2.40 -13.59 3.38
N LEU A 97 -2.86 -12.73 4.29
CA LEU A 97 -2.14 -11.54 4.73
C LEU A 97 -0.75 -11.88 5.33
N GLN A 98 -0.69 -12.88 6.21
CA GLN A 98 0.57 -13.36 6.80
C GLN A 98 1.51 -14.00 5.76
N ASN A 99 0.96 -14.72 4.78
CA ASN A 99 1.73 -15.28 3.67
C ASN A 99 2.33 -14.17 2.79
N ILE A 100 1.55 -13.12 2.46
CA ILE A 100 2.04 -11.95 1.73
C ILE A 100 3.19 -11.30 2.49
N TRP A 101 3.00 -11.02 3.78
CA TRP A 101 4.04 -10.44 4.64
C TRP A 101 5.33 -11.25 4.62
N THR A 102 5.21 -12.57 4.79
CA THR A 102 6.36 -13.50 4.79
C THR A 102 7.09 -13.50 3.45
N LEU A 103 6.36 -13.51 2.33
CA LEU A 103 6.95 -13.47 0.99
C LEU A 103 7.69 -12.15 0.73
N VAL A 104 7.06 -11.02 1.08
CA VAL A 104 7.66 -9.67 0.93
C VAL A 104 8.94 -9.54 1.75
N LEU A 105 8.92 -9.92 3.03
CA LEU A 105 10.12 -9.86 3.87
C LEU A 105 11.23 -10.77 3.33
N SER A 106 10.88 -12.01 2.96
CA SER A 106 11.85 -12.99 2.45
C SER A 106 12.48 -12.54 1.13
N ALA A 107 11.71 -11.98 0.20
CA ALA A 107 12.24 -11.47 -1.07
C ALA A 107 13.28 -10.37 -0.80
N ASN A 108 12.90 -9.35 -0.04
CA ASN A 108 13.77 -8.21 0.23
C ASN A 108 15.01 -8.59 1.04
N GLN A 109 14.90 -9.50 2.01
CA GLN A 109 16.05 -10.04 2.76
C GLN A 109 17.05 -10.77 1.85
N ASN A 110 16.57 -11.40 0.78
CA ASN A 110 17.38 -12.09 -0.22
C ASN A 110 17.86 -11.18 -1.37
N GLY A 111 17.64 -9.86 -1.27
CA GLY A 111 18.06 -8.89 -2.28
C GLY A 111 17.11 -8.78 -3.48
N ASP A 112 15.92 -9.36 -3.39
CA ASP A 112 14.85 -9.24 -4.39
C ASP A 112 13.87 -8.13 -3.99
N TYR A 113 13.99 -6.97 -4.64
CA TYR A 113 13.31 -5.74 -4.25
C TYR A 113 11.79 -5.81 -4.49
N PHE A 114 10.99 -5.99 -3.45
CA PHE A 114 9.54 -6.16 -3.61
C PHE A 114 8.75 -5.18 -2.74
N PRO A 115 8.15 -4.13 -3.34
CA PRO A 115 7.37 -3.14 -2.61
C PRO A 115 6.03 -3.63 -2.09
N LEU A 116 5.64 -3.13 -0.91
CA LEU A 116 4.33 -3.34 -0.29
C LEU A 116 3.75 -2.00 0.19
N TRP A 117 2.49 -1.74 -0.15
CA TRP A 117 1.76 -0.55 0.28
C TRP A 117 0.55 -0.93 1.12
N GLY A 118 0.27 -0.19 2.19
CA GLY A 118 -0.96 -0.32 2.98
C GLY A 118 -1.73 0.99 3.07
N THR A 119 -3.04 0.95 2.79
CA THR A 119 -3.94 2.10 2.95
C THR A 119 -4.98 1.80 4.03
N CYS A 120 -5.19 2.71 4.98
CA CYS A 120 -6.19 2.62 6.05
C CYS A 120 -6.12 1.28 6.81
N MET A 121 -7.04 0.34 6.59
CA MET A 121 -6.96 -1.00 7.17
C MET A 121 -5.65 -1.72 6.77
N GLY A 122 -5.22 -1.63 5.51
CA GLY A 122 -3.92 -2.15 5.09
C GLY A 122 -2.74 -1.51 5.82
N PHE A 123 -2.84 -0.23 6.21
CA PHE A 123 -1.82 0.41 7.06
C PHE A 123 -1.81 -0.17 8.49
N GLN A 124 -3.00 -0.42 9.05
CA GLN A 124 -3.13 -1.07 10.36
C GLN A 124 -2.56 -2.49 10.32
N GLU A 125 -2.83 -3.25 9.25
CA GLU A 125 -2.28 -4.59 9.02
C GLU A 125 -0.75 -4.58 8.99
N LEU A 126 -0.12 -3.64 8.29
CA LEU A 126 1.34 -3.50 8.24
C LEU A 126 1.96 -3.29 9.62
N LEU A 127 1.30 -2.52 10.48
CA LEU A 127 1.74 -2.29 11.87
C LEU A 127 1.57 -3.55 12.71
N CYS A 128 0.38 -4.17 12.67
CA CYS A 128 0.09 -5.39 13.42
C CYS A 128 0.99 -6.57 13.01
N LEU A 129 1.25 -6.74 11.71
CA LEU A 129 2.15 -7.76 11.17
C LEU A 129 3.60 -7.57 11.61
N ALA A 130 4.08 -6.32 11.61
CA ALA A 130 5.42 -6.01 12.07
C ALA A 130 5.57 -6.20 13.58
N ASP A 131 4.60 -5.78 14.38
CA ASP A 131 4.61 -5.95 15.83
C ASP A 131 4.45 -7.43 16.25
N GLY A 132 3.71 -8.20 15.46
CA GLY A 132 3.29 -9.57 15.80
C GLY A 132 2.08 -9.62 16.74
N ASN A 133 1.39 -8.49 16.93
CA ASN A 133 0.21 -8.37 17.79
C ASN A 133 -0.86 -7.52 17.11
N PHE A 134 -2.05 -8.11 16.92
CA PHE A 134 -3.18 -7.44 16.28
C PHE A 134 -4.06 -6.62 17.24
N ASN A 135 -3.69 -6.55 18.53
CA ASN A 135 -4.42 -5.79 19.55
C ASN A 135 -3.76 -4.45 19.91
N ILE A 136 -2.88 -3.92 19.05
CA ILE A 136 -2.15 -2.67 19.30
C ILE A 136 -2.93 -1.42 18.90
N LEU A 137 -4.06 -1.58 18.21
CA LEU A 137 -4.87 -0.46 17.70
C LEU A 137 -5.78 0.10 18.79
N SER A 138 -6.03 1.40 18.73
CA SER A 138 -6.94 2.13 19.63
C SER A 138 -8.03 2.83 18.83
N SER A 139 -9.14 3.17 19.50
CA SER A 139 -10.27 3.84 18.88
C SER A 139 -10.03 5.34 18.69
N TYR A 140 -10.47 5.89 17.55
CA TYR A 140 -10.35 7.30 17.18
C TYR A 140 -11.62 7.85 16.53
N ASP A 141 -11.93 9.13 16.75
CA ASP A 141 -12.99 9.87 16.04
C ASP A 141 -12.42 10.47 14.74
N SER A 142 -12.20 9.58 13.76
CA SER A 142 -11.57 9.91 12.47
C SER A 142 -12.32 9.34 11.26
N GLU A 143 -13.57 8.90 11.44
CA GLU A 143 -14.44 8.55 10.33
C GLU A 143 -14.89 9.82 9.61
N ASN A 144 -14.99 9.76 8.29
CA ASN A 144 -15.46 10.85 7.45
C ASN A 144 -14.77 12.19 7.77
N TYR A 145 -13.43 12.22 7.79
CA TYR A 145 -12.64 13.32 8.33
C TYR A 145 -11.46 13.71 7.43
N THR A 146 -11.49 14.90 6.83
CA THR A 146 -10.43 15.35 5.91
C THR A 146 -9.57 16.45 6.52
N VAL A 147 -8.25 16.21 6.58
CA VAL A 147 -7.27 17.06 7.29
C VAL A 147 -5.93 17.19 6.54
N PRO A 148 -5.09 18.18 6.89
CA PRO A 148 -3.66 18.12 6.58
C PRO A 148 -2.99 17.01 7.39
N ILE A 149 -1.71 16.73 7.15
CA ILE A 149 -0.89 15.84 7.98
C ILE A 149 0.19 16.61 8.73
N ASP A 150 0.51 16.19 9.94
CA ASP A 150 1.58 16.77 10.74
C ASP A 150 2.87 15.98 10.53
N PHE A 151 3.77 16.48 9.68
CA PHE A 151 5.07 15.82 9.47
C PHE A 151 5.88 15.76 10.76
N THR A 152 6.34 14.56 11.14
CA THR A 152 7.20 14.33 12.32
C THR A 152 8.69 14.48 12.00
N ILE A 153 9.03 14.50 10.71
CA ILE A 153 10.38 14.66 10.18
C ILE A 153 10.37 15.63 9.00
N GLN A 154 11.54 16.07 8.55
CA GLN A 154 11.64 16.79 7.27
C GLN A 154 11.28 15.83 6.12
N PRO A 155 10.29 16.14 5.27
CA PRO A 155 9.83 15.25 4.21
C PRO A 155 10.95 14.77 3.28
N GLN A 156 11.93 15.64 3.01
CA GLN A 156 13.08 15.37 2.13
C GLN A 156 14.02 14.28 2.68
N THR A 157 13.90 13.93 3.96
CA THR A 157 14.69 12.87 4.59
C THR A 157 13.99 11.51 4.60
N SER A 158 12.73 11.44 4.17
CA SER A 158 11.98 10.19 3.97
C SER A 158 12.28 9.59 2.60
N LYS A 159 11.99 8.30 2.38
CA LYS A 159 11.95 7.71 1.04
C LYS A 159 10.73 8.21 0.27
N LEU A 160 9.56 8.18 0.92
CA LEU A 160 8.27 8.51 0.31
C LEU A 160 8.23 9.92 -0.30
N PHE A 161 8.73 10.91 0.42
CA PHE A 161 8.66 12.32 0.03
C PHE A 161 10.03 12.95 -0.29
N ALA A 162 11.12 12.17 -0.36
CA ALA A 162 12.46 12.68 -0.71
C ALA A 162 12.48 13.47 -2.04
N THR A 163 11.72 13.00 -3.02
CA THR A 163 11.68 13.57 -4.37
C THR A 163 10.36 14.29 -4.67
N ALA A 164 9.50 14.45 -3.68
CA ALA A 164 8.25 15.19 -3.82
C ALA A 164 8.57 16.67 -4.10
N PRO A 165 7.94 17.29 -5.12
CA PRO A 165 7.95 18.74 -5.25
C PRO A 165 7.52 19.40 -3.94
N SER A 166 8.17 20.49 -3.54
CA SER A 166 7.88 21.17 -2.28
C SER A 166 6.42 21.61 -2.15
N GLU A 167 5.78 21.93 -3.29
CA GLU A 167 4.35 22.22 -3.37
C GLU A 167 3.50 21.09 -2.81
N ILE A 168 3.82 19.82 -3.13
CA ILE A 168 3.08 18.65 -2.66
C ILE A 168 3.19 18.50 -1.15
N THR A 169 4.41 18.58 -0.62
CA THR A 169 4.63 18.51 0.83
C THR A 169 3.99 19.69 1.57
N ASN A 170 3.95 20.88 0.95
CA ASN A 170 3.29 22.04 1.53
C ASN A 170 1.77 21.88 1.54
N ILE A 171 1.17 21.36 0.47
CA ILE A 171 -0.27 21.06 0.42
C ILE A 171 -0.63 20.06 1.52
N LEU A 172 0.10 18.94 1.60
CA LEU A 172 -0.11 17.91 2.64
C LEU A 172 -0.03 18.50 4.05
N ALA A 173 0.93 19.39 4.31
CA ALA A 173 1.14 19.97 5.64
C ALA A 173 0.13 21.06 6.03
N THR A 174 -0.54 21.71 5.07
CA THR A 174 -1.29 22.96 5.33
C THR A 174 -2.74 22.95 4.89
N GLN A 175 -3.15 21.99 4.06
CA GLN A 175 -4.50 21.95 3.49
C GLN A 175 -5.23 20.65 3.88
N PRO A 176 -6.55 20.70 4.11
CA PRO A 176 -7.34 19.52 4.42
C PRO A 176 -7.51 18.65 3.16
N VAL A 177 -6.53 17.78 2.87
CA VAL A 177 -6.48 16.99 1.63
C VAL A 177 -6.43 15.48 1.86
N THR A 178 -6.19 15.02 3.08
CA THR A 178 -6.12 13.59 3.38
C THR A 178 -7.41 13.11 4.02
N MET A 179 -8.19 12.31 3.27
CA MET A 179 -9.45 11.74 3.74
C MET A 179 -9.19 10.58 4.70
N ASN A 180 -9.64 10.71 5.94
CA ASN A 180 -9.66 9.65 6.94
C ASN A 180 -11.07 9.07 7.02
N ASN A 181 -11.14 7.74 7.01
CA ASN A 181 -12.38 7.00 7.16
C ASN A 181 -12.14 5.74 8.01
N HIS A 182 -11.71 5.94 9.26
CA HIS A 182 -11.33 4.85 10.16
C HIS A 182 -11.80 5.08 11.59
N HIS A 183 -12.10 3.99 12.30
CA HIS A 183 -12.41 3.97 13.73
C HIS A 183 -11.21 3.56 14.59
N PHE A 184 -10.16 3.00 13.96
CA PHE A 184 -9.00 2.46 14.64
C PHE A 184 -7.71 3.02 14.04
N GLY A 185 -6.69 3.19 14.88
CA GLY A 185 -5.37 3.64 14.49
C GLY A 185 -4.33 3.27 15.54
N LEU A 186 -3.07 3.65 15.30
CA LEU A 186 -1.98 3.42 16.25
C LEU A 186 -1.55 4.73 16.87
N SER A 187 -1.52 4.78 18.21
CA SER A 187 -1.03 5.95 18.93
C SER A 187 0.51 6.05 18.84
N PRO A 188 1.08 7.27 18.82
CA PRO A 188 2.52 7.45 18.91
C PRO A 188 3.15 6.83 20.17
N GLU A 189 2.40 6.80 21.28
CA GLU A 189 2.85 6.20 22.54
C GLU A 189 2.96 4.67 22.41
N THR A 190 1.92 4.01 21.89
CA THR A 190 1.94 2.56 21.64
C THR A 190 3.06 2.19 20.68
N PHE A 191 3.26 2.97 19.62
CA PHE A 191 4.37 2.78 18.69
C PHE A 191 5.73 2.90 19.38
N ALA A 192 5.95 3.97 20.15
CA ALA A 192 7.22 4.21 20.84
C ALA A 192 7.55 3.13 21.89
N ASN A 193 6.52 2.51 22.47
CA ASN A 193 6.67 1.43 23.45
C ASN A 193 6.95 0.05 22.81
N SER A 194 6.80 -0.10 21.49
CA SER A 194 7.17 -1.31 20.77
C SER A 194 8.58 -1.19 20.16
N SER A 195 9.53 -1.97 20.68
CA SER A 195 10.88 -2.07 20.11
C SER A 195 10.87 -2.65 18.69
N THR A 196 9.91 -3.53 18.37
CA THR A 196 9.76 -4.09 17.03
C THR A 196 9.32 -3.02 16.05
N LEU A 197 8.30 -2.22 16.39
CA LEU A 197 7.82 -1.15 15.50
C LEU A 197 8.85 -0.04 15.31
N THR A 198 9.47 0.43 16.40
CA THR A 198 10.47 1.51 16.36
C THR A 198 11.75 1.12 15.61
N SER A 199 12.09 -0.17 15.56
CA SER A 199 13.22 -0.67 14.77
C SER A 199 12.85 -0.97 13.31
N PHE A 200 11.56 -1.20 13.02
CA PHE A 200 11.10 -1.55 11.69
C PHE A 200 10.69 -0.32 10.87
N TYR A 201 9.91 0.58 11.46
CA TYR A 201 9.28 1.72 10.79
C TYR A 201 9.82 3.06 11.27
N ARG A 202 9.86 4.00 10.33
CA ARG A 202 9.95 5.43 10.59
C ARG A 202 8.56 6.03 10.45
N VAL A 203 8.12 6.75 11.47
CA VAL A 203 6.92 7.59 11.38
C VAL A 203 7.23 8.83 10.56
N ILE A 204 6.39 9.11 9.57
CA ILE A 204 6.54 10.26 8.64
C ILE A 204 5.59 11.39 9.02
N SER A 205 4.37 11.05 9.42
CA SER A 205 3.39 12.02 9.89
C SER A 205 2.45 11.44 10.94
N ASP A 206 1.90 12.35 11.74
CA ASP A 206 0.78 12.10 12.63
C ASP A 206 -0.46 12.88 12.17
N ASN A 207 -1.58 12.60 12.81
CA ASN A 207 -2.79 13.40 12.82
C ASN A 207 -3.40 13.45 14.21
N VAL A 208 -4.31 14.39 14.42
CA VAL A 208 -5.13 14.52 15.63
C VAL A 208 -6.59 14.33 15.23
N ASP A 209 -7.29 13.45 15.93
CA ASP A 209 -8.72 13.18 15.70
C ASP A 209 -9.61 14.30 16.27
N ARG A 210 -10.93 14.19 16.09
CA ARG A 210 -11.86 15.22 16.61
C ARG A 210 -11.95 15.28 18.14
N ALA A 211 -11.51 14.23 18.84
CA ALA A 211 -11.45 14.18 20.29
C ALA A 211 -10.11 14.71 20.85
N GLY A 212 -9.17 15.11 19.98
CA GLY A 212 -7.84 15.59 20.38
C GLY A 212 -6.81 14.48 20.60
N LEU A 213 -7.11 13.25 20.22
CA LEU A 213 -6.20 12.10 20.32
C LEU A 213 -5.30 12.02 19.08
N LYS A 214 -4.00 11.81 19.31
CA LYS A 214 -3.01 11.70 18.24
C LYS A 214 -2.88 10.26 17.74
N PHE A 215 -2.78 10.08 16.43
CA PHE A 215 -2.50 8.82 15.76
C PHE A 215 -1.45 8.99 14.67
N ILE A 216 -0.70 7.92 14.38
CA ILE A 216 0.26 7.88 13.29
C ILE A 216 -0.52 7.79 11.97
N SER A 217 -0.19 8.64 11.00
CA SER A 217 -0.92 8.73 9.73
C SER A 217 -0.12 8.32 8.49
N THR A 218 1.21 8.30 8.57
CA THR A 218 2.07 7.83 7.47
C THR A 218 3.34 7.16 8.01
N ILE A 219 3.72 6.01 7.43
CA ILE A 219 4.94 5.27 7.78
C ILE A 219 5.74 4.85 6.54
N GLU A 220 7.03 4.62 6.74
CA GLU A 220 7.88 3.86 5.83
C GLU A 220 8.82 2.94 6.61
N ALA A 221 9.15 1.76 6.09
CA ALA A 221 10.10 0.88 6.73
C ALA A 221 11.55 1.34 6.48
N TYR A 222 12.42 1.18 7.47
CA TYR A 222 13.84 1.56 7.34
C TYR A 222 14.55 0.72 6.28
N ASN A 223 14.40 -0.61 6.36
CA ASN A 223 15.20 -1.56 5.57
C ASN A 223 14.42 -2.24 4.44
N TYR A 224 13.11 -1.99 4.35
CA TYR A 224 12.23 -2.61 3.36
C TYR A 224 11.50 -1.55 2.54
N PRO A 225 11.10 -1.83 1.29
CA PRO A 225 10.22 -0.97 0.50
C PRO A 225 8.75 -1.13 0.92
N ILE A 226 8.49 -0.91 2.21
CA ILE A 226 7.15 -1.05 2.81
C ILE A 226 6.69 0.32 3.26
N TYR A 227 5.51 0.72 2.82
CA TYR A 227 4.96 2.07 3.01
C TYR A 227 3.49 1.96 3.39
N GLY A 228 2.97 2.97 4.09
CA GLY A 228 1.53 3.04 4.27
C GLY A 228 1.03 4.39 4.75
N THR A 229 -0.26 4.60 4.48
CA THR A 229 -1.02 5.79 4.89
C THR A 229 -2.29 5.34 5.61
N GLN A 230 -2.56 5.92 6.78
CA GLN A 230 -3.84 5.69 7.47
C GLN A 230 -5.02 6.34 6.71
N TRP A 231 -4.74 7.40 5.96
CA TRP A 231 -5.66 8.11 5.08
C TRP A 231 -5.73 7.48 3.69
N HIS A 232 -6.79 7.83 2.95
CA HIS A 232 -7.16 7.27 1.64
C HIS A 232 -6.74 8.16 0.46
N PRO A 233 -5.56 7.97 -0.15
CA PRO A 233 -5.13 8.76 -1.30
C PRO A 233 -5.96 8.50 -2.56
N GLU A 234 -6.62 7.35 -2.68
CA GLU A 234 -7.42 6.98 -3.83
C GLU A 234 -8.77 7.70 -3.89
N LYS A 235 -9.36 8.00 -2.72
CA LYS A 235 -10.73 8.54 -2.60
C LYS A 235 -10.88 9.91 -3.26
N PRO A 236 -10.05 10.93 -2.98
CA PRO A 236 -10.14 12.25 -3.60
C PRO A 236 -10.14 12.26 -5.14
N LEU A 237 -9.55 11.24 -5.77
CA LEU A 237 -9.43 11.14 -7.21
C LEU A 237 -10.62 10.41 -7.87
N PHE A 238 -11.21 9.44 -7.18
CA PHE A 238 -12.06 8.43 -7.84
C PHE A 238 -13.40 8.13 -7.17
N GLU A 239 -13.60 8.53 -5.92
CA GLU A 239 -14.86 8.37 -5.20
C GLU A 239 -15.63 9.68 -5.11
N TRP A 240 -16.96 9.60 -5.05
CA TRP A 240 -17.85 10.76 -5.18
C TRP A 240 -19.09 10.68 -4.29
N TRP A 241 -19.07 9.82 -3.27
CA TRP A 241 -20.21 9.68 -2.38
C TRP A 241 -20.39 10.96 -1.56
N ALA A 242 -21.52 11.65 -1.78
CA ALA A 242 -21.76 12.99 -1.22
C ALA A 242 -21.87 13.03 0.32
N GLN A 243 -21.94 11.88 0.98
CA GLN A 243 -21.92 11.81 2.45
C GLN A 243 -20.51 11.87 3.02
N GLU A 244 -19.48 11.59 2.22
CA GLU A 244 -18.09 11.71 2.62
C GLU A 244 -17.54 13.12 2.36
N VAL A 245 -16.81 13.67 3.31
CA VAL A 245 -16.15 14.99 3.23
C VAL A 245 -14.84 14.91 2.45
N MET A 246 -14.88 14.33 1.26
CA MET A 246 -13.71 14.27 0.38
C MET A 246 -13.38 15.65 -0.20
N ASN A 247 -12.11 16.01 -0.22
CA ASN A 247 -11.63 17.21 -0.90
C ASN A 247 -11.23 16.86 -2.34
N HIS A 248 -12.04 17.25 -3.33
CA HIS A 248 -11.75 17.04 -4.76
C HIS A 248 -11.05 18.23 -5.44
N SER A 249 -10.48 19.17 -4.68
CA SER A 249 -9.76 20.31 -5.24
C SER A 249 -8.48 19.88 -5.96
N TYR A 250 -8.00 20.72 -6.89
CA TYR A 250 -6.75 20.47 -7.61
C TYR A 250 -5.55 20.20 -6.67
N PRO A 251 -5.31 20.97 -5.59
CA PRO A 251 -4.26 20.65 -4.62
C PRO A 251 -4.42 19.26 -4.00
N SER A 252 -5.64 18.87 -3.64
CA SER A 252 -5.92 17.55 -3.07
C SER A 252 -5.59 16.44 -4.06
N ILE A 253 -6.05 16.56 -5.30
CA ILE A 253 -5.74 15.60 -6.37
C ILE A 253 -4.22 15.50 -6.58
N LEU A 254 -3.53 16.64 -6.67
CA LEU A 254 -2.08 16.66 -6.89
C LEU A 254 -1.31 15.98 -5.76
N ALA A 255 -1.65 16.27 -4.51
CA ALA A 255 -0.98 15.72 -3.35
C ALA A 255 -1.22 14.22 -3.18
N ASN A 256 -2.46 13.76 -3.33
CA ASN A 256 -2.83 12.36 -3.19
C ASN A 256 -2.38 11.51 -4.40
N TYR A 257 -2.30 12.09 -5.61
CA TYR A 257 -1.79 11.37 -6.78
C TYR A 257 -0.30 11.03 -6.68
N TYR A 258 0.48 11.89 -6.02
CA TYR A 258 1.93 11.66 -5.87
C TYR A 258 2.27 10.33 -5.20
N THR A 259 1.46 9.88 -4.23
CA THR A 259 1.69 8.59 -3.57
C THR A 259 1.52 7.40 -4.54
N ALA A 260 0.66 7.51 -5.56
CA ALA A 260 0.56 6.50 -6.62
C ALA A 260 1.82 6.50 -7.49
N LEU A 261 2.27 7.69 -7.90
CA LEU A 261 3.49 7.85 -8.71
C LEU A 261 4.71 7.26 -8.00
N PHE A 262 4.85 7.57 -6.72
CA PHE A 262 5.90 7.00 -5.88
C PHE A 262 5.82 5.47 -5.84
N PHE A 263 4.67 4.91 -5.43
CA PHE A 263 4.55 3.47 -5.22
C PHE A 263 4.72 2.67 -6.52
N VAL A 264 4.14 3.14 -7.63
CA VAL A 264 4.34 2.50 -8.93
C VAL A 264 5.81 2.60 -9.37
N ASN A 265 6.50 3.70 -9.07
CA ASN A 265 7.91 3.84 -9.37
C ASN A 265 8.79 2.87 -8.57
N GLU A 266 8.46 2.63 -7.30
CA GLU A 266 9.11 1.60 -6.48
C GLU A 266 8.95 0.21 -7.12
N CYS A 267 7.76 -0.09 -7.66
CA CYS A 267 7.49 -1.37 -8.32
C CYS A 267 8.23 -1.55 -9.66
N ARG A 268 8.86 -0.51 -10.22
CA ARG A 268 9.71 -0.64 -11.42
C ARG A 268 11.09 -1.24 -11.11
N ASN A 269 11.45 -1.38 -9.83
CA ASN A 269 12.79 -1.75 -9.38
C ASN A 269 12.99 -3.27 -9.16
N ASN A 270 12.09 -4.12 -9.67
CA ASN A 270 12.32 -5.57 -9.81
C ASN A 270 11.93 -6.09 -11.20
N GLN A 271 12.39 -7.30 -11.50
CA GLN A 271 12.24 -7.95 -12.81
C GLN A 271 11.23 -9.12 -12.78
N HIS A 272 10.33 -9.15 -11.79
CA HIS A 272 9.26 -10.14 -11.75
C HIS A 272 8.39 -10.01 -13.00
N ALA A 273 8.00 -11.15 -13.55
CA ALA A 273 7.17 -11.22 -14.74
C ALA A 273 6.45 -12.57 -14.79
N PHE A 274 5.28 -12.57 -15.40
CA PHE A 274 4.60 -13.81 -15.77
C PHE A 274 5.46 -14.64 -16.73
N ALA A 275 5.30 -15.97 -16.67
CA ALA A 275 6.05 -16.89 -17.51
C ALA A 275 5.78 -16.69 -19.02
N ASP A 276 4.56 -16.27 -19.35
CA ASP A 276 4.14 -15.99 -20.71
C ASP A 276 3.01 -14.94 -20.75
N LEU A 277 2.74 -14.42 -21.96
CA LEU A 277 1.70 -13.43 -22.18
C LEU A 277 0.28 -13.98 -21.94
N ALA A 278 0.07 -15.29 -22.09
CA ALA A 278 -1.26 -15.89 -21.91
C ALA A 278 -1.66 -15.89 -20.42
N SER A 279 -0.75 -16.32 -19.55
CA SER A 279 -0.90 -16.28 -18.10
C SER A 279 -0.98 -14.85 -17.58
N GLU A 280 -0.19 -13.92 -18.13
CA GLU A 280 -0.32 -12.49 -17.83
C GLU A 280 -1.73 -12.00 -18.15
N ASN A 281 -2.17 -12.16 -19.41
CA ASN A 281 -3.47 -11.68 -19.86
C ASN A 281 -4.63 -12.29 -19.09
N ALA A 282 -4.55 -13.55 -18.67
CA ALA A 282 -5.60 -14.22 -17.89
C ALA A 282 -5.71 -13.70 -16.45
N ALA A 283 -4.62 -13.18 -15.87
CA ALA A 283 -4.59 -12.72 -14.49
C ALA A 283 -5.04 -11.26 -14.31
N LEU A 284 -4.96 -10.44 -15.36
CA LEU A 284 -5.20 -9.00 -15.26
C LEU A 284 -6.65 -8.66 -14.87
N ILE A 285 -6.80 -7.53 -14.18
CA ILE A 285 -8.09 -6.96 -13.77
C ILE A 285 -9.02 -6.69 -14.97
N TYR A 286 -8.47 -6.57 -16.19
CA TYR A 286 -9.21 -6.36 -17.44
C TYR A 286 -10.18 -7.48 -17.81
N ASN A 287 -10.05 -8.66 -17.20
CA ASN A 287 -11.00 -9.77 -17.38
C ASN A 287 -12.24 -9.64 -16.49
N TYR A 288 -12.30 -8.64 -15.62
CA TYR A 288 -13.37 -8.43 -14.66
C TYR A 288 -14.10 -7.12 -14.98
N SER A 289 -15.40 -7.09 -14.69
CA SER A 289 -16.22 -5.88 -14.86
C SER A 289 -16.69 -5.40 -13.49
N PRO A 290 -16.44 -4.14 -13.11
CA PRO A 290 -16.92 -3.62 -11.85
C PRO A 290 -18.42 -3.34 -11.92
N VAL A 291 -19.10 -3.51 -10.78
CA VAL A 291 -20.51 -3.17 -10.63
C VAL A 291 -20.62 -1.73 -10.13
N TYR A 292 -21.45 -0.92 -10.80
CA TYR A 292 -21.77 0.43 -10.37
C TYR A 292 -22.68 0.40 -9.14
N ASN A 293 -22.34 1.18 -8.12
CA ASN A 293 -23.14 1.34 -6.92
C ASN A 293 -23.51 2.83 -6.73
N PRO A 294 -24.71 3.27 -7.11
CA PRO A 294 -25.12 4.67 -7.05
C PRO A 294 -25.31 5.21 -5.62
N SER A 295 -25.39 4.32 -4.62
CA SER A 295 -25.79 4.68 -3.26
C SER A 295 -24.76 4.29 -2.20
N GLY A 296 -23.60 3.78 -2.61
CA GLY A 296 -22.57 3.27 -1.71
C GLY A 296 -21.36 4.18 -1.59
N ASP A 297 -20.55 3.86 -0.59
CA ASP A 297 -19.26 4.50 -0.32
C ASP A 297 -18.26 4.37 -1.49
N PHE A 298 -18.36 3.27 -2.25
CA PHE A 298 -17.61 3.08 -3.48
C PHE A 298 -18.53 3.23 -4.70
N VAL A 299 -18.15 4.09 -5.64
CA VAL A 299 -18.85 4.30 -6.91
C VAL A 299 -18.89 3.02 -7.73
N GLN A 300 -17.81 2.24 -7.70
CA GLN A 300 -17.67 0.98 -8.42
C GLN A 300 -16.90 -0.03 -7.60
N THR A 301 -17.34 -1.29 -7.66
CA THR A 301 -16.71 -2.40 -6.95
C THR A 301 -16.53 -3.59 -7.88
N TYR A 302 -15.33 -4.16 -7.91
CA TYR A 302 -15.11 -5.46 -8.51
C TYR A 302 -15.50 -6.54 -7.50
N TYR A 303 -16.31 -7.50 -7.93
CA TYR A 303 -16.67 -8.67 -7.15
C TYR A 303 -16.08 -9.92 -7.78
N PHE A 304 -15.69 -10.87 -6.94
CA PHE A 304 -15.08 -12.12 -7.36
C PHE A 304 -15.73 -13.29 -6.61
N ASN A 305 -15.71 -14.46 -7.25
CA ASN A 305 -16.11 -15.72 -6.61
C ASN A 305 -14.96 -16.29 -5.78
N SER A 306 -15.24 -17.30 -4.97
CA SER A 306 -14.22 -18.01 -4.20
C SER A 306 -13.18 -18.68 -5.11
N SER A 307 -11.94 -18.72 -4.63
CA SER A 307 -10.90 -19.57 -5.20
C SER A 307 -11.27 -21.03 -4.92
N ASN A 308 -11.78 -21.75 -5.91
CA ASN A 308 -12.12 -23.19 -5.76
C ASN A 308 -10.92 -24.03 -5.31
#